data_AF-A0A269PSY4-F1
#
_entry.id   AF-A0A269PSY4-F1
#
_cell.length_a   1.000
_cell.length_b   1.000
_cell.length_c   1.000
_cell.angle_alpha   90.00
_cell.angle_beta   90.00
_cell.angle_gamma   90.00
#
_symmetry.space_group_name_H-M   'P 1'
#
loop_
_entity.id
_entity.type
_entity.pdbx_description
1 polymer ?
#
loop_
_entity_poly.entity_id
_entity_poly.type
_entity_poly.pdbx_seq_one_letter_code
_entity_poly.pdbx_strand_id
1 'polypeptide(L)'
;MEKGELKSWNDSRGFGFVKSETLMSDVFIHISSLKAMSRKPRVGDFIYFDVQKQADGKSRAINCMIEGVLALEPQMAQNRVEPKGTLISNLFSLVVFVGIAHFVYNYVNDDSVDTVIINEFESSEPVVHKRVFKQTTHAKATAEAELIFPEPLVYNVKAINEPKLRFPEKPRFKCDGRQHCSQMRSRAEANFFTANCPDIKMDGDHDGIPCENDSRF
;
A
#
# COMPACT_ATOMS: atom_id res chain seq x y z
N MET A 1 2.94 18.84 -30.32
CA MET A 1 3.67 19.06 -29.07
C MET A 1 4.04 20.53 -28.95
N GLU A 2 3.44 21.20 -27.99
CA GLU A 2 3.65 22.61 -27.61
C GLU A 2 4.53 22.70 -26.36
N LYS A 3 5.19 23.84 -26.16
CA LYS A 3 5.93 24.17 -24.93
C LYS A 3 5.19 25.27 -24.18
N GLY A 4 5.17 25.18 -22.85
CA GLY A 4 4.64 26.24 -22.00
C GLY A 4 5.21 26.21 -20.58
N GLU A 5 5.02 27.31 -19.86
CA GLU A 5 5.41 27.48 -18.46
C GLU A 5 4.22 27.16 -17.55
N LEU A 6 4.44 26.35 -16.51
CA LEU A 6 3.42 26.07 -15.51
C LEU A 6 3.20 27.31 -14.63
N LYS A 7 2.10 28.03 -14.86
CA LYS A 7 1.76 29.29 -14.17
C LYS A 7 1.17 29.08 -12.78
N SER A 8 0.39 28.02 -12.61
CA SER A 8 -0.27 27.72 -11.35
C SER A 8 -0.35 26.22 -11.15
N TRP A 9 -0.25 25.80 -9.89
CA TRP A 9 -0.34 24.40 -9.49
C TRP A 9 -1.03 24.29 -8.14
N ASN A 10 -1.93 23.34 -8.00
CA ASN A 10 -2.59 22.99 -6.76
C ASN A 10 -2.24 21.55 -6.39
N ASP A 11 -1.37 21.38 -5.40
CA ASP A 11 -0.90 20.07 -4.96
C ASP A 11 -1.97 19.19 -4.31
N SER A 12 -2.95 19.78 -3.64
CA SER A 12 -4.00 19.01 -2.95
C SER A 12 -5.03 18.44 -3.92
N ARG A 13 -5.30 19.16 -5.01
CA ARG A 13 -6.24 18.72 -6.06
C ARG A 13 -5.54 18.13 -7.29
N GLY A 14 -4.22 18.23 -7.39
CA GLY A 14 -3.41 17.65 -8.45
C GLY A 14 -3.66 18.24 -9.85
N PHE A 15 -3.90 19.55 -9.95
CA PHE A 15 -4.08 20.20 -11.24
C PHE A 15 -3.44 21.59 -11.28
N GLY A 16 -3.28 22.12 -12.49
CA GLY A 16 -2.74 23.44 -12.72
C GLY A 16 -3.06 23.96 -14.12
N PHE A 17 -2.39 25.04 -14.48
CA PHE A 17 -2.54 25.68 -15.78
C PHE A 17 -1.18 26.03 -16.37
N VAL A 18 -0.99 25.62 -17.62
CA VAL A 18 0.22 25.88 -18.41
C VAL A 18 -0.07 27.00 -19.39
N LYS A 19 0.77 28.03 -19.37
CA LYS A 19 0.71 29.14 -20.32
C LYS A 19 1.70 28.88 -21.44
N SER A 20 1.23 28.93 -22.67
CA SER A 20 2.08 28.87 -23.87
C SER A 20 1.95 30.18 -24.63
N GLU A 21 3.00 30.58 -25.33
CA GLU A 21 2.97 31.77 -26.19
C GLU A 21 2.24 31.49 -27.51
N THR A 22 2.23 30.22 -27.96
CA THR A 22 1.51 29.78 -29.17
C THR A 22 -0.01 29.75 -28.96
N LEU A 23 -0.45 29.56 -27.72
CA LEU A 23 -1.86 29.36 -27.38
C LEU A 23 -2.43 30.63 -26.75
N MET A 24 -3.61 31.05 -27.21
CA MET A 24 -4.27 32.26 -26.70
C MET A 24 -4.80 32.09 -25.26
N SER A 25 -5.04 30.86 -24.83
CA SER A 25 -5.60 30.54 -23.53
C SER A 25 -4.70 29.58 -22.75
N ASP A 26 -4.77 29.68 -21.43
CA ASP A 26 -4.09 28.77 -20.52
C ASP A 26 -4.69 27.36 -20.66
N VAL A 27 -3.80 26.37 -20.73
CA VAL A 27 -4.17 24.97 -20.92
C VAL A 27 -4.24 24.27 -19.58
N PHE A 28 -5.35 23.58 -19.33
CA PHE A 28 -5.53 22.80 -18.13
C PHE A 28 -4.62 21.57 -18.12
N ILE A 29 -3.87 21.38 -17.03
CA ILE A 29 -3.04 20.19 -16.81
C ILE A 29 -3.45 19.49 -15.52
N HIS A 30 -3.47 18.17 -15.55
CA HIS A 30 -3.77 17.33 -14.40
C HIS A 30 -2.57 16.41 -14.09
N ILE A 31 -2.37 16.05 -12.83
CA ILE A 31 -1.27 15.19 -12.38
C ILE A 31 -1.26 13.83 -13.10
N SER A 32 -2.42 13.35 -13.52
CA SER A 32 -2.54 12.11 -14.30
C SER A 32 -1.82 12.16 -15.65
N SER A 33 -1.65 13.35 -16.25
CA SER A 33 -0.94 13.53 -17.51
C SER A 33 0.59 13.55 -17.32
N LEU A 34 1.08 13.61 -16.08
CA LEU A 34 2.48 13.73 -15.68
C LEU A 34 3.00 12.47 -14.94
N LYS A 35 2.31 11.33 -15.07
CA LYS A 35 2.65 10.08 -14.35
C LYS A 35 4.05 9.56 -14.63
N ALA A 36 4.63 9.91 -15.77
CA ALA A 36 5.96 9.48 -16.18
C ALA A 36 7.08 10.37 -15.61
N MET A 37 6.83 11.27 -14.67
CA MET A 37 7.85 12.20 -14.18
C MET A 37 8.36 11.79 -12.78
N SER A 38 9.68 11.88 -12.56
CA SER A 38 10.31 11.50 -11.27
C SER A 38 9.92 12.36 -10.06
N ARG A 39 9.35 13.55 -10.31
CA ARG A 39 8.90 14.48 -9.28
C ARG A 39 7.57 15.13 -9.63
N LYS A 40 6.92 15.70 -8.62
CA LYS A 40 5.74 16.56 -8.79
C LYS A 40 6.10 17.84 -9.58
N PRO A 41 5.16 18.36 -10.38
CA PRO A 41 5.33 19.63 -11.09
C PRO A 41 5.35 20.80 -10.11
N ARG A 42 6.07 21.86 -10.46
CA ARG A 42 6.19 23.11 -9.67
C ARG A 42 5.98 24.31 -10.58
N VAL A 43 5.42 25.37 -10.04
CA VAL A 43 5.24 26.63 -10.77
C VAL A 43 6.60 27.11 -11.30
N GLY A 44 6.63 27.52 -12.57
CA GLY A 44 7.84 27.88 -13.31
C GLY A 44 8.48 26.71 -14.08
N ASP A 45 7.97 25.48 -13.95
CA ASP A 45 8.41 24.36 -14.77
C ASP A 45 8.01 24.57 -16.24
N PHE A 46 8.95 24.33 -17.16
CA PHE A 46 8.63 24.21 -18.57
C PHE A 46 8.14 22.81 -18.91
N ILE A 47 6.97 22.74 -19.53
CA ILE A 47 6.28 21.50 -19.85
C ILE A 47 6.05 21.43 -21.35
N TYR A 48 6.44 20.31 -21.94
CA TYR A 48 6.05 19.90 -23.28
C TYR A 48 4.77 19.08 -23.21
N PHE A 49 3.79 19.38 -24.06
CA PHE A 49 2.48 18.72 -24.03
C PHE A 49 1.79 18.75 -25.39
N ASP A 50 0.83 17.86 -25.60
CA ASP A 50 -0.12 17.98 -26.70
C ASP A 50 -1.45 18.55 -26.20
N VAL A 51 -2.15 19.29 -27.06
CA VAL A 51 -3.44 19.91 -26.74
C VAL A 51 -4.57 19.02 -27.21
N GLN A 52 -5.46 18.65 -26.28
CA GLN A 52 -6.71 17.98 -26.58
C GLN A 52 -7.88 18.90 -26.24
N LYS A 53 -8.79 19.11 -27.20
CA LYS A 53 -10.05 19.83 -26.97
C LYS A 53 -11.06 18.88 -26.35
N GLN A 54 -11.66 19.28 -25.25
CA GLN A 54 -12.69 18.52 -24.55
C GLN A 54 -14.09 18.95 -25.06
N ALA A 55 -15.11 18.13 -24.81
CA ALA A 55 -16.49 18.38 -25.25
C ALA A 55 -17.09 19.68 -24.69
N ASP A 56 -16.53 20.20 -23.60
CA ASP A 56 -16.90 21.48 -22.97
C ASP A 56 -16.20 22.71 -23.60
N GLY A 57 -15.43 22.50 -24.68
CA GLY A 57 -14.68 23.55 -25.36
C GLY A 57 -13.36 23.94 -24.68
N LYS A 58 -13.00 23.33 -23.54
CA LYS A 58 -11.75 23.62 -22.84
C LYS A 58 -10.59 22.80 -23.42
N SER A 59 -9.40 23.38 -23.38
CA SER A 59 -8.17 22.71 -23.79
C SER A 59 -7.48 22.04 -22.61
N ARG A 60 -7.14 20.77 -22.78
CA ARG A 60 -6.43 19.95 -21.80
C ARG A 60 -5.08 19.48 -22.35
N ALA A 61 -4.06 19.52 -21.51
CA ALA A 61 -2.73 19.00 -21.80
C ALA A 61 -2.69 17.48 -21.60
N ILE A 62 -2.21 16.78 -22.64
CA ILE A 62 -1.95 15.33 -22.64
C ILE A 62 -0.48 15.08 -23.02
N ASN A 63 0.01 13.85 -22.79
CA ASN A 63 1.40 13.45 -23.07
C ASN A 63 2.43 14.44 -22.51
N CYS A 64 2.28 14.82 -21.24
CA CYS A 64 3.05 15.92 -20.67
C CYS A 64 4.43 15.46 -20.20
N MET A 65 5.47 16.25 -20.49
CA MET A 65 6.85 16.02 -20.06
C MET A 65 7.47 17.32 -19.54
N ILE A 66 8.01 17.30 -18.32
CA ILE A 66 8.70 18.44 -17.71
C ILE A 66 10.15 18.48 -18.19
N GLU A 67 10.60 19.64 -18.68
CA GLU A 67 11.97 19.87 -19.12
C GLU A 67 12.98 19.65 -17.97
N GLY A 68 14.04 18.88 -18.23
CA GLY A 68 15.10 18.60 -17.25
C GLY A 68 14.71 17.60 -16.15
N VAL A 69 13.53 16.96 -16.23
CA VAL A 69 13.11 15.93 -15.29
C VAL A 69 13.14 14.58 -15.98
N LEU A 70 13.89 13.63 -15.41
CA LEU A 70 13.96 12.26 -15.93
C LEU A 70 12.56 11.66 -16.00
N ALA A 71 12.24 11.09 -17.15
CA ALA A 71 11.05 10.27 -17.30
C ALA A 71 11.25 8.98 -16.49
N LEU A 72 10.40 8.73 -15.50
CA LEU A 72 10.27 7.41 -14.91
C LEU A 72 9.81 6.48 -16.02
N GLU A 73 10.62 5.47 -16.34
CA GLU A 73 10.14 4.41 -17.20
C GLU A 73 8.85 3.85 -16.58
N PRO A 74 7.77 3.73 -17.37
CA PRO A 74 6.55 3.12 -16.88
C PRO A 74 6.93 1.70 -16.47
N GLN A 75 7.02 1.45 -15.17
CA GLN A 75 7.00 0.09 -14.65
C GLN A 75 5.72 -0.48 -15.24
N MET A 76 5.87 -1.41 -16.18
CA MET A 76 4.77 -2.15 -16.76
C MET A 76 4.06 -2.77 -15.57
N ALA A 77 3.03 -2.08 -15.08
CA ALA A 77 2.06 -2.65 -14.19
C ALA A 77 1.56 -3.84 -14.98
N GLN A 78 2.04 -5.02 -14.61
CA GLN A 78 1.45 -6.25 -15.06
C GLN A 78 0.00 -6.10 -14.67
N ASN A 79 -0.82 -5.75 -15.66
CA ASN A 79 -2.19 -6.17 -15.64
C ASN A 79 -2.09 -7.67 -15.40
N ARG A 80 -2.21 -8.11 -14.14
CA ARG A 80 -2.85 -9.38 -13.86
C ARG A 80 -4.23 -9.21 -14.45
N VAL A 81 -4.32 -9.46 -15.75
CA VAL A 81 -5.53 -9.94 -16.36
C VAL A 81 -5.77 -11.25 -15.61
N GLU A 82 -6.53 -11.18 -14.52
CA GLU A 82 -7.15 -12.36 -13.92
C GLU A 82 -7.88 -13.06 -15.08
N PRO A 83 -7.40 -14.23 -15.54
CA PRO A 83 -8.11 -14.93 -16.59
C PRO A 83 -9.42 -15.38 -15.97
N LYS A 84 -10.54 -14.81 -16.44
CA LYS A 84 -11.87 -15.32 -16.12
C LYS A 84 -11.88 -16.80 -16.51
N GLY A 85 -11.85 -17.67 -15.50
CA GLY A 85 -11.77 -19.10 -15.65
C GLY A 85 -12.97 -19.62 -16.44
N THR A 86 -12.71 -20.03 -17.67
CA THR A 86 -13.66 -20.74 -18.52
C THR A 86 -13.77 -22.20 -18.04
N LEU A 87 -14.97 -22.60 -17.65
CA LEU A 87 -15.55 -23.97 -17.63
C LEU A 87 -14.95 -25.09 -16.76
N ILE A 88 -13.80 -24.93 -16.09
CA ILE A 88 -13.23 -26.05 -15.27
C ILE A 88 -13.82 -26.09 -13.85
N SER A 89 -14.38 -24.98 -13.35
CA SER A 89 -14.96 -24.88 -11.99
C SER A 89 -16.21 -25.75 -11.81
N ASN A 90 -17.03 -25.96 -12.84
CA ASN A 90 -18.26 -26.75 -12.71
C ASN A 90 -18.00 -28.26 -12.60
N LEU A 91 -16.93 -28.76 -13.23
CA LEU A 91 -16.62 -30.20 -13.20
C LEU A 91 -16.15 -30.64 -11.81
N PHE A 92 -15.34 -29.79 -11.14
CA PHE A 92 -14.86 -30.11 -9.80
C PHE A 92 -16.00 -30.14 -8.78
N SER A 93 -16.93 -29.19 -8.86
CA SER A 93 -18.13 -29.18 -8.03
C SER A 93 -18.96 -30.45 -8.22
N LEU A 94 -19.19 -30.88 -9.47
CA LEU A 94 -19.98 -32.09 -9.74
C LEU A 94 -19.29 -33.36 -9.22
N VAL A 95 -17.98 -33.49 -9.39
CA VAL A 95 -17.20 -34.64 -8.86
C VAL A 95 -17.24 -34.67 -7.33
N VAL A 96 -17.14 -33.52 -6.67
CA VAL A 96 -17.23 -33.42 -5.20
C VAL A 96 -18.65 -33.80 -4.72
N PHE A 97 -19.70 -33.31 -5.37
CA PHE A 97 -21.08 -33.67 -5.01
C PHE A 97 -21.37 -35.17 -5.20
N VAL A 98 -20.90 -35.76 -6.30
CA VAL A 98 -21.04 -37.21 -6.56
C VAL A 98 -20.23 -38.02 -5.55
N GLY A 99 -19.01 -37.58 -5.20
CA GLY A 99 -18.18 -38.22 -4.19
C GLY A 99 -18.81 -38.19 -2.80
N ILE A 100 -19.37 -37.04 -2.39
CA ILE A 100 -20.09 -36.91 -1.12
C ILE A 100 -21.33 -37.81 -1.10
N ALA A 101 -22.11 -37.83 -2.18
CA ALA A 101 -23.30 -38.68 -2.27
C ALA A 101 -22.95 -40.17 -2.17
N HIS A 102 -21.88 -40.61 -2.85
CA HIS A 102 -21.39 -41.97 -2.74
C HIS A 102 -20.87 -42.31 -1.33
N PHE A 103 -20.15 -41.39 -0.69
CA PHE A 103 -19.67 -41.57 0.68
C PHE A 103 -20.83 -41.73 1.66
N VAL A 104 -21.85 -40.87 1.56
CA VAL A 104 -23.05 -40.94 2.41
C VAL A 104 -23.82 -42.23 2.16
N TYR A 105 -23.96 -42.67 0.92
CA TYR A 105 -24.64 -43.94 0.61
C TYR A 105 -23.93 -45.13 1.26
N ASN A 106 -22.60 -45.20 1.17
CA ASN A 106 -21.82 -46.26 1.82
C ASN A 106 -21.88 -46.15 3.35
N TYR A 107 -21.84 -44.93 3.89
CA TYR A 107 -21.94 -44.70 5.33
C TYR A 107 -23.29 -45.12 5.90
N VAL A 108 -24.39 -44.89 5.17
CA VAL A 108 -25.74 -45.26 5.62
C VAL A 108 -26.01 -46.76 5.44
N ASN A 109 -25.35 -47.43 4.50
CA ASN A 109 -25.47 -48.87 4.30
C ASN A 109 -24.50 -49.72 5.16
N ASP A 110 -23.57 -49.11 5.90
CA ASP A 110 -22.66 -49.80 6.82
C ASP A 110 -23.32 -50.00 8.20
N ASP A 111 -24.46 -50.72 8.22
CA ASP A 111 -24.99 -51.30 9.46
C ASP A 111 -24.24 -52.60 9.76
N SER A 112 -23.01 -52.48 10.29
CA SER A 112 -22.37 -53.57 11.04
C SER A 112 -22.50 -53.28 12.54
N VAL A 113 -23.57 -53.82 13.11
CA VAL A 113 -23.88 -53.74 14.54
C VAL A 113 -22.90 -54.63 15.32
N ASP A 114 -21.81 -54.06 15.81
CA ASP A 114 -20.99 -54.75 16.81
C ASP A 114 -21.71 -54.73 18.16
N THR A 115 -22.17 -55.93 18.54
CA THR A 115 -22.90 -56.18 19.77
C THR A 115 -21.97 -55.98 20.97
N VAL A 116 -22.31 -55.01 21.82
CA VAL A 116 -21.62 -54.72 23.08
C VAL A 116 -21.76 -55.92 24.02
N ILE A 117 -20.65 -56.65 24.25
CA ILE A 117 -20.48 -57.53 25.40
C ILE A 117 -19.70 -56.76 26.46
N ILE A 118 -20.40 -56.41 27.54
CA ILE A 118 -19.81 -55.97 28.79
C ILE A 118 -19.18 -57.18 29.48
N ASN A 119 -17.85 -57.29 29.42
CA ASN A 119 -17.11 -58.14 30.34
C ASN A 119 -16.44 -57.27 31.42
N GLU A 120 -16.93 -57.53 32.62
CA GLU A 120 -16.35 -57.35 33.94
C GLU A 120 -14.80 -57.32 33.99
N PHE A 121 -14.31 -56.46 34.89
CA PHE A 121 -13.22 -56.74 35.84
C PHE A 121 -11.76 -56.74 35.37
N GLU A 122 -11.02 -55.74 35.87
CA GLU A 122 -9.94 -55.91 36.88
C GLU A 122 -8.66 -55.10 36.61
N SER A 123 -8.41 -54.15 37.52
CA SER A 123 -7.15 -53.67 38.12
C SER A 123 -5.90 -53.28 37.29
N SER A 124 -5.24 -52.23 37.81
CA SER A 124 -3.83 -51.82 37.64
C SER A 124 -3.47 -51.21 36.26
N GLU A 125 -2.73 -50.11 36.07
CA GLU A 125 -2.01 -49.09 36.85
C GLU A 125 -1.65 -47.94 35.85
N PRO A 126 -1.32 -46.71 36.27
CA PRO A 126 -1.07 -45.59 35.36
C PRO A 126 0.40 -45.49 34.89
N VAL A 127 0.65 -45.68 33.59
CA VAL A 127 1.98 -45.42 32.98
C VAL A 127 2.06 -44.00 32.43
N VAL A 128 2.90 -43.20 33.09
CA VAL A 128 3.28 -41.83 32.77
C VAL A 128 4.15 -41.77 31.51
N HIS A 129 3.64 -41.21 30.41
CA HIS A 129 4.47 -40.84 29.26
C HIS A 129 5.09 -39.46 29.47
N LYS A 130 6.34 -39.44 29.96
CA LYS A 130 7.25 -38.29 29.88
C LYS A 130 7.56 -37.97 28.41
N ARG A 131 7.09 -36.83 27.90
CA ARG A 131 7.65 -36.22 26.69
C ARG A 131 8.81 -35.31 27.09
N VAL A 132 10.00 -35.79 26.78
CA VAL A 132 11.27 -35.06 26.88
C VAL A 132 11.24 -33.90 25.87
N PHE A 133 11.23 -32.67 26.38
CA PHE A 133 11.53 -31.46 25.62
C PHE A 133 13.01 -31.52 25.18
N LYS A 134 13.27 -31.70 23.89
CA LYS A 134 14.58 -31.40 23.30
C LYS A 134 14.71 -29.89 23.19
N GLN A 135 15.38 -29.31 24.17
CA GLN A 135 15.87 -27.95 24.15
C GLN A 135 17.19 -27.97 23.36
N THR A 136 17.16 -27.61 22.07
CA THR A 136 18.39 -27.34 21.33
C THR A 136 18.78 -25.89 21.54
N THR A 137 19.84 -25.74 22.30
CA THR A 137 20.58 -24.54 22.65
C THR A 137 21.05 -23.78 21.42
N HIS A 138 20.77 -22.48 21.41
CA HIS A 138 21.40 -21.51 20.52
C HIS A 138 22.93 -21.56 20.70
N ALA A 139 23.64 -22.07 19.70
CA ALA A 139 25.08 -21.96 19.62
C ALA A 139 25.45 -20.53 19.21
N LYS A 140 25.98 -19.80 20.19
CA LYS A 140 26.67 -18.52 20.07
C LYS A 140 27.99 -18.74 19.33
N ALA A 141 28.05 -18.39 18.05
CA ALA A 141 29.31 -18.29 17.32
C ALA A 141 29.73 -16.81 17.28
N THR A 142 30.57 -16.43 18.23
CA THR A 142 31.39 -15.21 18.19
C THR A 142 32.51 -15.45 17.18
N ALA A 143 32.41 -14.84 16.00
CA ALA A 143 33.53 -14.67 15.10
C ALA A 143 34.01 -13.21 15.25
N GLU A 144 35.16 -13.04 15.89
CA GLU A 144 35.89 -11.78 15.95
C GLU A 144 36.48 -11.51 14.57
N ALA A 145 35.81 -10.65 13.78
CA ALA A 145 36.40 -10.05 12.61
C ALA A 145 36.96 -8.69 13.03
N GLU A 146 38.27 -8.65 13.20
CA GLU A 146 39.05 -7.44 13.44
C GLU A 146 38.92 -6.53 12.21
N LEU A 147 37.97 -5.60 12.27
CA LEU A 147 37.78 -4.57 11.24
C LEU A 147 38.90 -3.54 11.38
N ILE A 148 39.93 -3.68 10.55
CA ILE A 148 40.89 -2.62 10.27
C ILE A 148 40.14 -1.52 9.50
N PHE A 149 39.67 -0.50 10.22
CA PHE A 149 39.16 0.73 9.60
C PHE A 149 40.36 1.56 9.13
N PRO A 150 40.51 1.87 7.81
CA PRO A 150 41.51 2.83 7.38
C PRO A 150 41.17 4.21 7.96
N GLU A 151 42.21 4.91 8.41
CA GLU A 151 42.14 6.28 8.92
C GLU A 151 41.30 7.17 7.97
N PRO A 152 40.36 7.97 8.50
CA PRO A 152 39.52 8.81 7.66
C PRO A 152 40.39 9.86 6.98
N LEU A 153 40.39 9.85 5.65
CA LEU A 153 40.98 10.92 4.87
C LEU A 153 40.23 12.22 5.18
N VAL A 154 40.92 13.12 5.91
CA VAL A 154 40.45 14.47 6.21
C VAL A 154 40.45 15.25 4.90
N TYR A 155 39.31 15.30 4.22
CA TYR A 155 39.11 16.22 3.10
C TYR A 155 38.60 17.55 3.67
N ASN A 156 39.32 18.63 3.38
CA ASN A 156 38.91 19.97 3.75
C ASN A 156 37.73 20.40 2.88
N VAL A 157 36.51 20.22 3.38
CA VAL A 157 35.31 20.80 2.79
C VAL A 157 35.32 22.29 3.07
N LYS A 158 35.66 23.08 2.05
CA LYS A 158 35.48 24.52 2.07
C LYS A 158 34.00 24.78 2.29
N ALA A 159 33.66 25.42 3.42
CA ALA A 159 32.30 25.75 3.81
C ALA A 159 31.58 26.51 2.69
N ILE A 160 30.79 25.78 1.90
CA ILE A 160 29.74 26.36 1.09
C ILE A 160 28.57 26.60 2.03
N ASN A 161 28.04 27.83 2.05
CA ASN A 161 26.91 28.23 2.89
C ASN A 161 25.78 27.19 2.79
N GLU A 162 25.64 26.39 3.84
CA GLU A 162 24.64 25.34 3.90
C GLU A 162 23.24 25.97 3.80
N PRO A 163 22.41 25.59 2.81
CA PRO A 163 21.00 25.90 2.88
C PRO A 163 20.45 25.09 4.04
N LYS A 164 20.16 25.78 5.16
CA LYS A 164 19.51 25.21 6.34
C LYS A 164 18.29 24.41 5.87
N LEU A 165 18.40 23.09 5.83
CA LEU A 165 17.28 22.19 5.60
C LEU A 165 16.34 22.40 6.79
N ARG A 166 15.33 23.26 6.62
CA ARG A 166 14.26 23.42 7.60
C ARG A 166 13.43 22.15 7.54
N PHE A 167 13.75 21.19 8.40
CA PHE A 167 12.83 20.09 8.68
C PHE A 167 11.51 20.71 9.16
N PRO A 168 10.35 20.32 8.60
CA PRO A 168 9.08 20.83 9.08
C PRO A 168 8.96 20.48 10.55
N GLU A 169 8.77 21.50 11.40
CA GLU A 169 8.56 21.30 12.82
C GLU A 169 7.39 20.35 13.03
N LYS A 170 7.54 19.36 13.93
CA LYS A 170 6.48 18.38 14.21
C LYS A 170 5.20 19.12 14.61
N PRO A 171 4.07 18.88 13.93
CA PRO A 171 2.81 19.50 14.29
C PRO A 171 2.36 19.03 15.68
N ARG A 172 1.87 19.98 16.50
CA ARG A 172 1.25 19.68 17.81
C ARG A 172 -0.25 19.53 17.62
N PHE A 173 -0.75 18.31 17.77
CA PHE A 173 -2.18 18.00 17.70
C PHE A 173 -2.81 18.07 19.10
N LYS A 174 -4.09 18.42 19.16
CA LYS A 174 -4.89 18.48 20.39
C LYS A 174 -6.30 17.99 20.09
N CYS A 175 -6.88 17.25 21.03
CA CYS A 175 -8.28 16.83 20.92
C CYS A 175 -9.18 18.06 21.00
N ASP A 176 -9.95 18.29 19.94
CA ASP A 176 -10.85 19.44 19.78
C ASP A 176 -12.31 19.01 19.49
N GLY A 177 -12.63 17.73 19.73
CA GLY A 177 -13.96 17.17 19.55
C GLY A 177 -14.27 16.68 18.12
N ARG A 178 -13.31 16.71 17.20
CA ARG A 178 -13.47 16.10 15.88
C ARG A 178 -13.48 14.57 15.95
N GLN A 179 -14.34 13.96 15.14
CA GLN A 179 -14.61 12.52 15.18
C GLN A 179 -14.55 11.83 13.81
N HIS A 180 -14.43 12.57 12.70
CA HIS A 180 -14.50 12.00 11.34
C HIS A 180 -13.35 12.45 10.42
N CYS A 181 -13.05 11.63 9.41
CA CYS A 181 -11.95 11.84 8.47
C CYS A 181 -12.06 13.14 7.67
N SER A 182 -13.28 13.54 7.31
CA SER A 182 -13.57 14.80 6.63
C SER A 182 -12.99 16.02 7.35
N GLN A 183 -12.87 15.93 8.68
CA GLN A 183 -12.43 17.00 9.57
C GLN A 183 -10.90 17.00 9.78
N MET A 184 -10.18 15.96 9.36
CA MET A 184 -8.72 15.88 9.49
C MET A 184 -8.01 16.63 8.35
N ARG A 185 -6.80 17.12 8.64
CA ARG A 185 -5.95 17.86 7.70
C ARG A 185 -4.74 17.05 7.25
N SER A 186 -4.41 15.96 7.95
CA SER A 186 -3.34 15.02 7.56
C SER A 186 -3.53 13.63 8.16
N ARG A 187 -2.90 12.62 7.55
CA ARG A 187 -2.83 11.25 8.09
C ARG A 187 -2.20 11.21 9.49
N ALA A 188 -1.17 12.01 9.73
CA ALA A 188 -0.52 12.10 11.04
C ALA A 188 -1.46 12.65 12.14
N GLU A 189 -2.34 13.59 11.77
CA GLU A 189 -3.37 14.10 12.67
C GLU A 189 -4.44 13.04 12.95
N ALA A 190 -4.92 12.34 11.91
CA ALA A 190 -5.89 11.26 12.07
C ALA A 190 -5.37 10.16 13.01
N ASN A 191 -4.11 9.74 12.81
CA ASN A 191 -3.43 8.77 13.68
C ASN A 191 -3.33 9.27 15.13
N PHE A 192 -3.03 10.56 15.33
CA PHE A 192 -2.99 11.13 16.66
C PHE A 192 -4.36 11.09 17.33
N PHE A 193 -5.43 11.45 16.62
CA PHE A 193 -6.78 11.48 17.19
C PHE A 193 -7.25 10.07 17.58
N THR A 194 -7.05 9.06 16.73
CA THR A 194 -7.37 7.66 17.04
C THR A 194 -6.66 7.16 18.30
N ALA A 195 -5.40 7.57 18.50
CA ALA A 195 -4.60 7.10 19.65
C ALA A 195 -4.80 7.92 20.94
N ASN A 196 -5.24 9.18 20.87
CA ASN A 196 -5.18 10.10 22.01
C ASN A 196 -6.52 10.75 22.38
N CYS A 197 -7.56 10.65 21.55
CA CYS A 197 -8.83 11.35 21.75
C CYS A 197 -10.00 10.38 21.95
N PRO A 198 -10.99 10.72 22.79
CA PRO A 198 -12.19 9.91 23.00
C PRO A 198 -13.17 10.01 21.81
N ASP A 199 -14.05 9.01 21.68
CA ASP A 199 -15.20 8.98 20.76
C ASP A 199 -14.88 9.14 19.25
N ILE A 200 -13.75 8.60 18.79
CA ILE A 200 -13.33 8.66 17.38
C ILE A 200 -14.10 7.68 16.50
N LYS A 201 -14.54 8.16 15.31
CA LYS A 201 -15.30 7.40 14.30
C LYS A 201 -14.62 7.49 12.92
N MET A 202 -13.33 7.16 12.89
CA MET A 202 -12.47 7.25 11.70
C MET A 202 -11.85 5.92 11.28
N ASP A 203 -11.85 4.94 12.19
CA ASP A 203 -11.40 3.58 12.00
C ASP A 203 -12.65 2.70 12.01
N GLY A 204 -13.05 2.22 10.83
CA GLY A 204 -14.33 1.54 10.65
C GLY A 204 -14.28 0.07 11.04
N ASP A 205 -13.16 -0.57 10.76
CA ASP A 205 -12.85 -1.97 10.99
C ASP A 205 -11.95 -2.21 12.23
N HIS A 206 -11.55 -1.13 12.91
CA HIS A 206 -10.84 -1.14 14.19
C HIS A 206 -9.46 -1.80 14.10
N ASP A 207 -8.79 -1.64 12.96
CA ASP A 207 -7.47 -2.21 12.70
C ASP A 207 -6.32 -1.25 13.09
N GLY A 208 -6.65 -0.04 13.55
CA GLY A 208 -5.72 1.00 13.96
C GLY A 208 -5.30 1.94 12.83
N ILE A 209 -5.86 1.80 11.63
CA ILE A 209 -5.56 2.64 10.46
C ILE A 209 -6.76 3.57 10.19
N PRO A 210 -6.73 4.84 10.64
CA PRO A 210 -7.82 5.74 10.37
C PRO A 210 -7.84 6.19 8.90
N CYS A 211 -9.06 6.42 8.40
CA CYS A 211 -9.32 7.05 7.11
C CYS A 211 -8.78 6.29 5.89
N GLU A 212 -8.81 4.95 5.93
CA GLU A 212 -8.38 4.09 4.81
C GLU A 212 -9.09 4.41 3.49
N ASN A 213 -10.38 4.68 3.56
CA ASN A 213 -11.23 4.94 2.39
C ASN A 213 -11.23 6.42 1.93
N ASP A 214 -10.39 7.28 2.53
CA ASP A 214 -10.31 8.70 2.17
C ASP A 214 -9.08 8.99 1.30
N SER A 215 -9.30 9.27 0.01
CA SER A 215 -8.23 9.49 -0.98
C SER A 215 -7.38 10.74 -0.75
N ARG A 216 -7.73 11.58 0.24
CA ARG A 216 -6.92 12.74 0.64
C ARG A 216 -5.70 12.36 1.48
N PHE A 217 -5.66 11.14 2.03
CA PHE A 217 -4.64 10.70 2.98
C PHE A 217 -3.89 9.45 2.57
#